data_AF-A0A7L6AUD3-F1
#
_entry.id   AF-A0A7L6AUD3-F1
#
_cell.length_a   1.000
_cell.length_b   1.000
_cell.length_c   1.000
_cell.angle_alpha   90.00
_cell.angle_beta   90.00
_cell.angle_gamma   90.00
#
_symmetry.space_group_name_H-M   'P 1'
#
loop_
_entity.id
_entity.type
_entity.pdbx_description
1 polymer ?
#
loop_
_entity_poly.entity_id
_entity_poly.type
_entity_poly.pdbx_seq_one_letter_code
_entity_poly.pdbx_strand_id
1 'polypeptide(L)'
;MERHSQFTLSEIMDKLAHILAHKQTGTFFIATDANTSCRFAIDSGKITHCAHKRDHGVAALLSLQEISGGSCSFSENQSIPFRQESIVDHQTCLDILNLRPVTPAKSAPAPEAPASSSRPVGQASTPCPLLPRANIRPVQEEAPAAASEPAKQPPAAPTRYYRGQPIPQEEKPAAAEPSRQATPAPTPATPPKRFYRGA
;
A
#
# COMPACT_ATOMS: atom_id res chain seq x y z
N MET A 1 13.56 -8.26 19.25
CA MET A 1 13.91 -7.25 18.23
C MET A 1 14.49 -8.00 17.05
N GLU A 2 13.66 -8.32 16.06
CA GLU A 2 14.11 -8.96 14.83
C GLU A 2 14.99 -7.95 14.09
N ARG A 3 16.27 -8.30 13.91
CA ARG A 3 17.17 -7.48 13.09
C ARG A 3 16.75 -7.71 11.66
N HIS A 4 16.01 -6.77 11.08
CA HIS A 4 15.77 -6.79 9.64
C HIS A 4 17.14 -6.66 8.96
N SER A 5 17.57 -7.72 8.27
CA SER A 5 18.79 -7.68 7.45
C SER A 5 18.66 -6.50 6.49
N GLN A 6 19.63 -5.59 6.55
CA GLN A 6 19.71 -4.49 5.61
C GLN A 6 20.17 -5.05 4.27
N PHE A 7 19.38 -4.80 3.24
CA PHE A 7 19.64 -5.15 1.87
C PHE A 7 19.92 -3.88 1.07
N THR A 8 20.82 -3.98 0.10
CA THR A 8 21.05 -2.95 -0.91
C THR A 8 19.83 -2.83 -1.83
N LEU A 9 19.68 -1.69 -2.51
CA LEU A 9 18.58 -1.50 -3.47
C LEU A 9 18.55 -2.62 -4.53
N SER A 10 19.71 -3.03 -5.05
CA SER A 10 19.83 -4.11 -6.03
C SER A 10 19.31 -5.45 -5.51
N GLU A 11 19.61 -5.82 -4.25
CA GLU A 11 19.12 -7.06 -3.65
C GLU A 11 17.60 -7.04 -3.42
N ILE A 12 17.06 -5.87 -3.09
CA ILE A 12 15.61 -5.68 -2.93
C ILE A 12 14.91 -5.83 -4.29
N MET A 13 15.49 -5.23 -5.34
CA MET A 13 14.98 -5.35 -6.71
C MET A 13 15.06 -6.79 -7.24
N ASP A 14 16.12 -7.54 -6.91
CA ASP A 14 16.26 -8.97 -7.25
C ASP A 14 15.16 -9.82 -6.59
N LYS A 15 14.89 -9.60 -5.29
CA LYS A 15 13.78 -10.26 -4.58
C LYS A 15 12.42 -9.93 -5.19
N LEU A 16 12.21 -8.67 -5.56
CA LEU A 16 10.98 -8.26 -6.25
C LEU A 16 10.86 -8.98 -7.61
N ALA A 17 11.93 -9.02 -8.41
CA ALA A 17 11.95 -9.73 -9.69
C ALA A 17 11.64 -11.22 -9.52
N HIS A 18 12.14 -11.86 -8.45
CA HIS A 18 11.85 -13.25 -8.11
C HIS A 18 10.35 -13.48 -7.83
N ILE A 19 9.70 -12.60 -7.08
CA ILE A 19 8.25 -12.67 -6.79
C ILE A 19 7.42 -12.52 -8.07
N LEU A 20 7.80 -11.59 -8.95
CA LEU A 20 7.14 -11.38 -10.25
C LEU A 20 7.29 -12.61 -11.15
N ALA A 21 8.48 -13.20 -11.17
CA ALA A 21 8.81 -14.43 -11.89
C ALA A 21 7.94 -15.63 -11.46
N HIS A 22 7.62 -15.74 -10.16
CA HIS A 22 6.74 -16.76 -9.61
C HIS A 22 5.24 -16.48 -9.75
N LYS A 23 4.85 -15.36 -10.38
CA LYS A 23 3.45 -14.95 -10.56
C LYS A 23 2.66 -14.87 -9.26
N GLN A 24 3.33 -14.53 -8.16
CA GLN A 24 2.69 -14.39 -6.86
C GLN A 24 1.77 -13.16 -6.82
N THR A 25 0.77 -13.21 -5.93
CA THR A 25 -0.17 -12.12 -5.67
C THR A 25 -0.06 -11.69 -4.21
N GLY A 26 0.10 -10.40 -3.96
CA GLY A 26 0.25 -9.87 -2.61
C GLY A 26 0.81 -8.45 -2.58
N THR A 27 1.29 -8.05 -1.41
CA THR A 27 1.92 -6.74 -1.21
C THR A 27 3.40 -6.92 -0.89
N PHE A 28 4.25 -6.25 -1.66
CA PHE A 28 5.68 -6.15 -1.37
C PHE A 28 5.98 -4.83 -0.66
N PHE A 29 6.57 -4.93 0.53
CA PHE A 29 6.87 -3.80 1.39
C PHE A 29 8.39 -3.59 1.49
N ILE A 30 8.82 -2.35 1.38
CA ILE A 30 10.21 -1.93 1.56
C ILE A 30 10.25 -0.87 2.65
N ALA A 31 10.93 -1.15 3.76
CA ALA A 31 11.29 -0.13 4.76
C ALA A 31 12.69 0.40 4.44
N THR A 32 12.75 1.67 4.03
CA THR A 32 13.98 2.39 3.70
C THR A 32 14.68 2.93 4.95
N ASP A 33 15.96 3.22 4.84
CA ASP A 33 16.76 3.83 5.92
C ASP A 33 16.27 5.24 6.30
N ALA A 34 15.65 5.96 5.36
CA ALA A 34 15.07 7.29 5.56
C ALA A 34 13.76 7.30 6.40
N ASN A 35 13.51 6.26 7.20
CA ASN A 35 12.27 6.03 7.95
C ASN A 35 11.01 6.14 7.09
N THR A 36 11.12 5.68 5.85
CA THR A 36 10.01 5.72 4.89
C THR A 36 9.74 4.35 4.33
N SER A 37 8.52 4.12 3.82
CA SER A 37 8.17 2.84 3.23
C SER A 37 7.65 2.99 1.82
N CYS A 38 8.06 2.05 0.96
CA CYS A 38 7.50 1.85 -0.36
C CYS A 38 6.67 0.56 -0.37
N ARG A 39 5.55 0.60 -1.09
CA ARG A 39 4.60 -0.51 -1.19
C ARG A 39 4.27 -0.76 -2.65
N PHE A 40 4.32 -2.03 -3.04
CA PHE A 40 3.88 -2.50 -4.34
C PHE A 40 2.73 -3.48 -4.19
N ALA A 41 1.65 -3.25 -4.93
CA ALA A 41 0.62 -4.24 -5.12
C ALA A 41 1.00 -5.11 -6.31
N ILE A 42 1.07 -6.42 -6.10
CA ILE A 42 1.38 -7.40 -7.13
C ILE A 42 0.14 -8.27 -7.32
N ASP A 43 -0.32 -8.36 -8.56
CA ASP A 43 -1.40 -9.24 -8.98
C ASP A 43 -0.89 -10.18 -10.07
N SER A 44 -0.90 -11.48 -9.80
CA SER A 44 -0.53 -12.52 -10.77
C SER A 44 0.84 -12.31 -11.40
N GLY A 45 1.82 -11.80 -10.64
CA GLY A 45 3.16 -11.43 -11.13
C GLY A 45 3.26 -10.09 -11.85
N LYS A 46 2.21 -9.26 -11.84
CA LYS A 46 2.21 -7.92 -12.41
C LYS A 46 2.11 -6.88 -11.31
N ILE A 47 2.92 -5.84 -11.41
CA ILE A 47 2.80 -4.69 -10.52
C ILE A 47 1.59 -3.87 -10.99
N THR A 48 0.64 -3.63 -10.09
CA THR A 48 -0.59 -2.88 -10.39
C THR A 48 -0.60 -1.51 -9.71
N HIS A 49 -0.03 -1.41 -8.51
CA HIS A 49 0.02 -0.17 -7.74
C HIS A 49 1.39 0.02 -7.09
N CYS A 50 1.82 1.28 -6.97
CA CYS A 50 3.04 1.68 -6.28
C CYS A 50 2.80 2.95 -5.46
N ALA A 51 3.29 2.97 -4.22
CA ALA A 51 3.24 4.15 -3.36
C ALA A 51 4.49 4.26 -2.49
N HIS A 52 5.05 5.47 -2.38
CA HIS A 52 6.23 5.77 -1.56
C HIS A 52 6.01 7.10 -0.86
N LYS A 53 5.98 7.11 0.48
CA LYS A 53 5.67 8.33 1.28
C LYS A 53 4.34 9.00 0.88
N ARG A 54 4.43 10.17 0.24
CA ARG A 54 3.33 11.00 -0.27
C ARG A 54 3.22 10.90 -1.79
N ASP A 55 4.17 10.21 -2.42
CA ASP A 55 4.24 10.02 -3.85
C ASP A 55 3.49 8.74 -4.22
N HIS A 56 2.79 8.82 -5.34
CA HIS A 56 1.91 7.76 -5.84
C HIS A 56 2.24 7.48 -7.29
N GLY A 57 2.04 6.23 -7.71
CA GLY A 57 2.14 5.86 -9.10
C GLY A 57 3.59 5.92 -9.60
N VAL A 58 3.78 6.59 -10.75
CA VAL A 58 5.11 6.73 -11.38
C VAL A 58 6.05 7.62 -10.56
N ALA A 59 5.54 8.64 -9.86
CA ALA A 59 6.36 9.50 -9.01
C ALA A 59 7.05 8.69 -7.89
N ALA A 60 6.32 7.75 -7.29
CA ALA A 60 6.86 6.85 -6.28
C ALA A 60 8.00 5.97 -6.81
N LEU A 61 7.97 5.58 -8.09
CA LEU A 61 9.04 4.80 -8.71
C LEU A 61 10.32 5.61 -8.86
N LEU A 62 10.21 6.89 -9.22
CA LEU A 62 11.34 7.80 -9.32
C LEU A 62 11.95 8.06 -7.94
N SER A 63 11.10 8.33 -6.94
CA SER A 63 11.55 8.49 -5.55
C SER A 63 12.19 7.22 -4.97
N LEU A 64 11.80 6.04 -5.45
CA LEU A 64 12.46 4.79 -5.08
C LEU A 64 13.89 4.72 -5.61
N GLN A 65 14.22 5.28 -6.77
CA GLN A 65 15.59 5.24 -7.28
C GLN A 65 16.58 6.04 -6.43
N GLU A 66 16.08 7.01 -5.65
CA GLU A 66 16.90 7.82 -4.73
C GLU A 66 17.27 7.08 -3.45
N ILE A 67 16.73 5.88 -3.20
CA ILE A 67 17.00 5.14 -1.95
C ILE A 67 18.31 4.36 -2.05
N SER A 68 19.12 4.42 -1.00
CA SER A 68 20.38 3.65 -0.93
C SER A 68 20.17 2.17 -0.59
N GLY A 69 19.10 1.85 0.16
CA GLY A 69 18.81 0.50 0.63
C GLY A 69 17.76 0.47 1.74
N GLY A 70 17.54 -0.71 2.30
CA GLY A 70 16.54 -0.92 3.34
C GLY A 70 16.29 -2.39 3.67
N SER A 71 15.17 -2.66 4.31
CA SER A 71 14.67 -4.02 4.50
C SER A 71 13.42 -4.22 3.66
N CYS A 72 13.17 -5.45 3.23
CA CYS A 72 11.97 -5.79 2.47
C CYS A 72 11.26 -7.00 3.04
N SER A 73 9.95 -7.05 2.86
CA SER A 73 9.10 -8.17 3.22
C SER A 73 7.99 -8.33 2.19
N PHE A 74 7.61 -9.57 1.92
CA PHE A 74 6.48 -9.90 1.05
C PHE A 74 5.37 -10.52 1.89
N SER A 75 4.15 -10.05 1.68
CA SER A 75 2.95 -10.61 2.30
C SER A 75 2.03 -11.14 1.21
N GLU A 76 2.05 -12.46 1.05
CA GLU A 76 1.18 -13.16 0.12
C GLU A 76 -0.29 -13.07 0.59
N ASN A 77 -1.23 -12.97 -0.35
CA ASN A 77 -2.67 -12.92 -0.08
C ASN A 77 -3.15 -11.69 0.72
N GLN A 78 -2.26 -10.73 1.00
CA GLN A 78 -2.64 -9.46 1.60
C GLN A 78 -2.74 -8.39 0.51
N SER A 79 -3.96 -8.08 0.07
CA SER A 79 -4.25 -6.95 -0.81
C SER A 79 -4.65 -5.75 0.06
N ILE A 80 -3.67 -4.89 0.37
CA ILE A 80 -3.98 -3.61 1.01
C ILE A 80 -4.67 -2.73 -0.04
N PRO A 81 -5.82 -2.10 0.25
CA PRO A 81 -6.48 -1.23 -0.72
C PRO A 81 -5.59 -0.04 -1.04
N PHE A 82 -5.25 0.11 -2.32
CA PHE A 82 -4.52 1.26 -2.85
C PHE A 82 -5.50 2.32 -3.37
N ARG A 83 -5.03 3.57 -3.38
CA ARG A 83 -5.76 4.65 -4.03
C ARG A 83 -5.59 4.56 -5.54
N GLN A 84 -6.58 5.06 -6.29
CA GLN A 84 -6.53 5.07 -7.76
C GLN A 84 -5.33 5.86 -8.31
N GLU A 85 -4.88 6.89 -7.61
CA GLU A 85 -3.67 7.67 -7.95
C GLU A 85 -2.37 6.83 -7.90
N SER A 86 -2.39 5.68 -7.23
CA SER A 86 -1.23 4.79 -7.11
C SER A 86 -1.15 3.75 -8.22
N ILE A 87 -2.08 3.73 -9.17
CA ILE A 87 -2.08 2.79 -10.30
C ILE A 87 -0.84 3.03 -11.16
N VAL A 88 -0.15 1.95 -11.54
CA VAL A 88 1.02 1.97 -12.42
C VAL A 88 0.90 0.90 -13.49
N ASP A 89 1.43 1.21 -14.68
CA ASP A 89 1.59 0.21 -15.72
C ASP A 89 2.77 -0.71 -15.41
N HIS A 90 2.57 -2.00 -15.61
CA HIS A 90 3.57 -3.02 -15.33
C HIS A 90 4.85 -2.81 -16.14
N GLN A 91 4.76 -2.45 -17.43
CA GLN A 91 5.93 -2.25 -18.28
C GLN A 91 6.73 -1.02 -17.85
N THR A 92 6.03 0.06 -17.51
CA THR A 92 6.67 1.27 -16.97
C THR A 92 7.42 0.98 -15.68
N CYS A 93 6.88 0.15 -14.78
CA CYS A 93 7.62 -0.28 -13.59
C CYS A 93 8.89 -1.07 -13.92
N LEU A 94 8.83 -2.00 -14.87
CA LEU A 94 9.99 -2.81 -15.24
C LEU A 94 11.11 -1.96 -15.85
N ASP A 95 10.76 -1.00 -16.70
CA ASP A 95 11.70 -0.10 -17.36
C ASP A 95 12.39 0.83 -16.34
N ILE A 96 11.60 1.53 -15.52
CA ILE A 96 12.13 2.49 -14.53
C ILE A 96 12.98 1.77 -13.47
N LEU A 97 12.54 0.62 -12.97
CA LEU A 97 13.27 -0.13 -11.95
C LEU A 97 14.35 -1.04 -12.54
N ASN A 98 14.52 -1.06 -13.87
CA ASN A 98 15.44 -1.94 -14.60
C ASN A 98 15.29 -3.42 -14.21
N LEU A 99 14.06 -3.85 -13.92
CA LEU A 99 13.76 -5.22 -13.50
C LEU A 99 13.69 -6.13 -14.72
N ARG A 100 14.47 -7.21 -14.68
CA ARG A 100 14.35 -8.32 -15.62
C ARG A 100 13.82 -9.54 -14.89
N PRO A 101 12.49 -9.77 -14.89
CA PRO A 101 11.93 -10.98 -14.28
C PRO A 101 12.49 -12.18 -15.05
N VAL A 102 13.39 -12.92 -14.40
CA VAL A 102 13.90 -14.18 -14.93
C VAL A 102 12.76 -15.17 -14.79
N THR A 103 11.97 -15.34 -15.85
CA THR A 103 10.94 -16.38 -15.90
C THR A 103 11.61 -17.70 -15.52
N PRO A 104 11.18 -18.35 -14.43
CA PRO A 104 11.72 -19.65 -14.09
C PRO A 104 11.33 -20.52 -15.27
N ALA A 105 12.34 -21.04 -15.98
CA ALA A 105 12.14 -21.93 -17.10
C ALA A 105 11.17 -23.00 -16.61
N LYS A 106 9.94 -22.94 -17.15
CA LYS A 106 8.85 -23.86 -16.88
C LYS A 106 9.47 -25.25 -16.88
N SER A 107 9.63 -25.85 -15.70
CA SER A 107 9.96 -27.26 -15.60
C SER A 107 8.96 -27.95 -16.51
N ALA A 108 9.47 -28.49 -17.61
CA ALA A 108 8.64 -29.07 -18.63
C ALA A 108 7.71 -30.08 -17.95
N PRO A 109 6.42 -30.13 -18.32
CA PRO A 109 5.61 -31.29 -17.97
C PRO A 109 6.39 -32.53 -18.42
N ALA A 110 6.54 -33.48 -17.51
CA ALA A 110 7.22 -34.74 -17.76
C ALA A 110 6.82 -35.32 -19.12
N PRO A 111 7.76 -35.89 -19.90
CA PRO A 111 7.41 -36.51 -21.17
C PRO A 111 6.37 -37.60 -20.93
N GLU A 112 5.19 -37.40 -21.50
CA GLU A 112 4.20 -38.45 -21.70
C GLU A 112 4.89 -39.64 -22.39
N ALA A 113 4.98 -40.75 -21.67
CA ALA A 113 5.38 -42.02 -22.24
C ALA A 113 4.34 -42.45 -23.29
N PRO A 114 4.75 -43.06 -24.41
CA PRO A 114 3.83 -43.52 -25.44
C PRO A 114 3.17 -44.82 -24.96
N ALA A 115 1.85 -44.79 -24.76
CA ALA A 115 1.06 -46.01 -24.61
C ALA A 115 -0.16 -45.95 -25.53
N SER A 116 0.04 -46.52 -26.71
CA SER A 116 -0.92 -47.22 -27.57
C SER A 116 -2.41 -47.09 -27.26
N SER A 117 -3.13 -46.60 -28.28
CA SER A 117 -4.39 -47.15 -28.80
C SER A 117 -4.99 -48.32 -28.03
N SER A 118 -6.22 -48.14 -27.54
CA SER A 118 -7.37 -48.99 -27.85
C SER A 118 -8.68 -48.35 -27.33
N ARG A 119 -9.51 -47.88 -28.26
CA ARG A 119 -10.97 -47.72 -28.07
C ARG A 119 -11.59 -49.13 -27.94
N PRO A 120 -12.71 -49.32 -27.21
CA PRO A 120 -14.02 -49.05 -27.82
C PRO A 120 -15.14 -48.54 -26.89
N VAL A 121 -16.13 -47.93 -27.57
CA VAL A 121 -17.58 -47.82 -27.31
C VAL A 121 -18.18 -48.50 -26.07
N GLY A 122 -19.05 -47.76 -25.36
CA GLY A 122 -20.26 -48.33 -24.76
C GLY A 122 -20.81 -47.62 -23.52
N GLN A 123 -21.98 -46.96 -23.69
CA GLN A 123 -23.10 -46.85 -22.72
C GLN A 123 -22.83 -46.18 -21.35
N ALA A 124 -23.79 -45.56 -20.66
CA ALA A 124 -25.15 -45.12 -20.92
C ALA A 124 -25.49 -44.13 -19.78
N SER A 125 -26.53 -43.35 -20.03
CA SER A 125 -27.15 -42.35 -19.16
C SER A 125 -27.42 -42.80 -17.71
N THR A 126 -27.21 -41.88 -16.77
CA THR A 126 -28.10 -41.71 -15.61
C THR A 126 -28.10 -40.25 -15.12
N PRO A 127 -29.26 -39.58 -15.12
CA PRO A 127 -29.46 -38.29 -14.46
C PRO A 127 -30.01 -38.45 -13.03
N CYS A 128 -29.66 -37.48 -12.15
CA CYS A 128 -30.39 -37.04 -10.93
C CYS A 128 -30.43 -38.05 -9.74
N PRO A 129 -30.65 -37.63 -8.46
CA PRO A 129 -31.52 -36.54 -7.96
C PRO A 129 -30.84 -35.56 -6.97
N LEU A 130 -31.14 -34.25 -7.01
CA LEU A 130 -32.22 -33.61 -6.23
C LEU A 130 -32.39 -34.16 -4.81
N LEU A 131 -31.89 -33.40 -3.82
CA LEU A 131 -32.59 -33.26 -2.54
C LEU A 131 -32.73 -31.77 -2.16
N PRO A 132 -33.81 -31.41 -1.46
CA PRO A 132 -34.32 -30.05 -1.37
C PRO A 132 -34.16 -29.42 0.03
N ARG A 133 -34.24 -28.08 0.04
CA ARG A 133 -35.04 -27.22 0.96
C ARG A 133 -34.79 -27.34 2.48
N ALA A 134 -34.28 -26.25 3.06
CA ALA A 134 -34.99 -25.36 3.99
C ALA A 134 -34.01 -24.35 4.62
N ASN A 135 -34.37 -23.17 5.13
CA ASN A 135 -35.43 -22.18 4.95
C ASN A 135 -35.17 -21.12 6.05
N ILE A 136 -35.45 -19.85 5.76
CA ILE A 136 -35.77 -18.74 6.67
C ILE A 136 -34.67 -18.23 7.65
N ARG A 137 -34.16 -17.02 7.37
CA ARG A 137 -34.59 -15.81 8.09
C ARG A 137 -34.12 -14.51 7.41
N PRO A 138 -35.05 -13.76 6.77
CA PRO A 138 -34.97 -12.31 6.72
C PRO A 138 -35.70 -11.73 7.94
N VAL A 139 -35.02 -10.91 8.72
CA VAL A 139 -35.63 -9.96 9.67
C VAL A 139 -35.01 -8.63 9.28
N GLN A 140 -35.71 -7.92 8.38
CA GLN A 140 -36.66 -6.86 8.69
C GLN A 140 -35.94 -5.55 8.95
N GLU A 141 -35.93 -4.76 7.87
CA GLU A 141 -36.14 -3.33 7.84
C GLU A 141 -37.11 -2.87 8.94
N GLU A 142 -36.65 -1.96 9.79
CA GLU A 142 -37.52 -0.96 10.42
C GLU A 142 -36.69 0.30 10.70
N ALA A 143 -36.86 1.31 9.85
CA ALA A 143 -36.79 2.69 10.30
C ALA A 143 -38.15 3.00 10.94
N PRO A 144 -38.22 3.69 12.09
CA PRO A 144 -38.37 5.15 11.99
C PRO A 144 -37.76 5.97 13.15
N ALA A 145 -37.62 7.27 12.86
CA ALA A 145 -37.83 8.42 13.75
C ALA A 145 -37.06 8.52 15.09
N ALA A 146 -36.17 9.51 15.11
CA ALA A 146 -36.09 10.59 16.10
C ALA A 146 -36.41 10.28 17.59
N ALA A 147 -35.38 10.30 18.43
CA ALA A 147 -35.33 11.09 19.69
C ALA A 147 -34.00 10.85 20.46
N SER A 148 -33.27 11.94 20.65
CA SER A 148 -32.54 12.37 21.87
C SER A 148 -31.81 11.36 22.78
N GLU A 149 -30.47 11.50 22.84
CA GLU A 149 -29.57 11.48 24.04
C GLU A 149 -29.62 10.33 25.08
N PRO A 150 -28.60 10.14 25.96
CA PRO A 150 -27.29 10.78 26.06
C PRO A 150 -26.09 9.79 26.07
N ALA A 151 -24.91 10.41 25.98
CA ALA A 151 -23.58 9.82 25.87
C ALA A 151 -23.25 8.71 26.88
N LYS A 152 -22.73 7.59 26.36
CA LYS A 152 -21.89 6.65 27.11
C LYS A 152 -20.45 6.79 26.61
N GLN A 153 -19.73 7.65 27.29
CA GLN A 153 -18.33 7.99 27.07
C GLN A 153 -17.46 6.72 27.09
N PRO A 154 -16.65 6.44 26.05
CA PRO A 154 -15.64 5.39 26.12
C PRO A 154 -14.57 5.77 27.16
N PRO A 155 -14.03 4.80 27.93
CA PRO A 155 -13.09 5.08 29.01
C PRO A 155 -11.81 5.73 28.47
N ALA A 156 -11.40 6.83 29.12
CA ALA A 156 -10.18 7.55 28.82
C ALA A 156 -8.95 6.64 28.94
N ALA A 157 -8.15 6.57 27.88
CA ALA A 157 -6.86 5.90 27.92
C ALA A 157 -5.93 6.60 28.93
N PRO A 158 -5.07 5.87 29.65
CA PRO A 158 -4.20 6.43 30.68
C PRO A 158 -3.15 7.36 30.07
N THR A 159 -3.25 8.66 30.37
CA THR A 159 -2.25 9.67 30.05
C THR A 159 -0.93 9.31 30.75
N ARG A 160 0.06 8.85 29.99
CA ARG A 160 1.43 8.71 30.47
C ARG A 160 2.06 10.09 30.65
N TYR A 161 2.10 10.57 31.89
CA TYR A 161 2.89 11.74 32.27
C TYR A 161 4.37 11.35 32.32
N TYR A 162 5.19 11.96 31.46
CA TYR A 162 6.65 11.87 31.57
C TYR A 162 7.15 12.97 32.51
N ARG A 163 8.00 12.56 33.44
CA ARG A 163 8.64 13.40 34.47
C ARG A 163 9.42 14.53 33.78
N GLY A 164 8.94 15.76 33.92
CA GLY A 164 9.49 16.95 33.26
C GLY A 164 8.46 17.89 32.64
N GLN A 165 7.19 17.49 32.58
CA GLN A 165 6.08 18.39 32.22
C GLN A 165 5.74 19.31 33.41
N PRO A 166 5.78 20.65 33.25
CA PRO A 166 5.27 21.54 34.29
C PRO A 166 3.76 21.32 34.45
N ILE A 167 3.34 21.15 35.70
CA ILE A 167 1.94 20.92 36.07
C ILE A 167 1.14 22.17 35.65
N PRO A 168 0.01 22.05 34.93
CA PRO A 168 -0.85 23.19 34.64
C PRO A 168 -1.35 23.77 35.97
N GLN A 169 -0.91 24.99 36.29
CA GLN A 169 -1.35 25.67 37.50
C GLN A 169 -2.82 26.04 37.37
N GLU A 170 -3.58 25.54 38.34
CA GLU A 170 -4.96 25.88 38.57
C GLU A 170 -5.08 27.38 38.91
N GLU A 171 -5.89 28.05 38.08
CA GLU A 171 -6.49 29.37 38.14
C GLU A 171 -6.21 30.29 39.35
N LYS A 172 -5.71 31.50 39.06
CA LYS A 172 -5.95 32.67 39.92
C LYS A 172 -6.42 33.85 39.06
N PRO A 173 -7.58 34.46 39.36
CA PRO A 173 -8.16 35.51 38.52
C PRO A 173 -7.57 36.90 38.83
N ALA A 174 -7.85 37.83 37.92
CA ALA A 174 -7.70 39.28 38.00
C ALA A 174 -6.30 39.86 37.72
N ALA A 175 -6.13 40.46 36.53
CA ALA A 175 -6.30 41.91 36.35
C ALA A 175 -5.64 42.40 35.04
N ALA A 176 -6.36 43.30 34.36
CA ALA A 176 -5.87 44.35 33.45
C ALA A 176 -5.30 43.99 32.04
N GLU A 177 -6.10 44.34 31.03
CA GLU A 177 -5.75 45.11 29.81
C GLU A 177 -4.42 45.90 29.81
N PRO A 178 -3.98 46.50 28.67
CA PRO A 178 -4.01 46.10 27.26
C PRO A 178 -2.62 46.30 26.59
N SER A 179 -2.34 45.69 25.44
CA SER A 179 -1.49 46.37 24.43
C SER A 179 -1.51 45.70 23.06
N ARG A 180 -1.93 46.51 22.10
CA ARG A 180 -1.83 46.32 20.66
C ARG A 180 -0.35 46.18 20.26
N GLN A 181 -0.01 45.24 19.39
CA GLN A 181 0.91 45.57 18.31
C GLN A 181 0.71 44.70 17.08
N ALA A 182 0.58 45.39 15.96
CA ALA A 182 0.27 44.87 14.64
C ALA A 182 1.56 44.73 13.81
N THR A 183 1.58 43.68 12.96
CA THR A 183 2.23 43.62 11.62
C THR A 183 3.77 43.77 11.52
N PRO A 184 4.48 43.25 10.48
CA PRO A 184 4.06 43.29 9.06
C PRO A 184 4.44 42.12 8.11
N ALA A 185 3.93 42.33 6.89
CA ALA A 185 3.76 41.54 5.68
C ALA A 185 4.99 40.85 5.04
N PRO A 186 4.74 39.87 4.11
CA PRO A 186 5.76 39.23 3.27
C PRO A 186 6.20 40.10 2.08
N THR A 187 7.51 40.09 1.80
CA THR A 187 8.18 40.80 0.71
C THR A 187 7.91 40.14 -0.66
N PRO A 188 7.60 40.91 -1.73
CA PRO A 188 7.41 40.40 -3.08
C PRO A 188 8.72 40.18 -3.88
N ALA A 189 8.60 39.29 -4.86
CA ALA A 189 9.64 38.70 -5.70
C ALA A 189 10.34 39.68 -6.67
N THR A 190 11.62 39.40 -6.93
CA THR A 190 12.48 40.09 -7.90
C THR A 190 12.38 39.45 -9.29
N PRO A 191 12.09 40.19 -10.38
CA PRO A 191 12.17 39.67 -11.75
C PRO A 191 13.60 39.74 -12.34
N PRO A 192 13.95 38.84 -13.29
CA PRO A 192 15.29 38.77 -13.89
C PRO A 192 15.55 39.86 -14.95
N LYS A 193 16.79 40.36 -14.94
CA LYS A 193 17.33 41.34 -15.91
C LYS A 193 17.46 40.72 -17.31
N ARG A 194 16.77 41.31 -18.30
CA ARG A 194 17.05 41.12 -19.74
C ARG A 194 18.41 41.74 -20.07
N PHE A 195 19.36 40.93 -20.57
CA PHE A 195 20.53 41.43 -21.28
C PHE A 195 20.19 41.54 -22.76
N TYR A 196 20.21 42.77 -23.29
CA TYR A 196 20.31 43.05 -24.73
C TYR A 196 21.77 43.33 -25.08
N ARG A 197 22.30 42.60 -26.08
CA ARG A 197 23.47 42.94 -26.89
C ARG A 197 23.46 41.96 -28.06
N GLY A 198 23.54 42.32 -29.33
CA GLY A 198 23.75 43.58 -30.04
C GLY A 198 23.84 43.18 -31.52
N ALA A 199 23.43 44.08 -32.40
CA ALA A 199 23.54 43.97 -33.85
C ALA A 199 25.01 43.96 -34.32
#